data_AF-A0A3D9D6F0-F1
#
_entry.id   AF-A0A3D9D6F0-F1
#
_cell.length_a   1.000
_cell.length_b   1.000
_cell.length_c   1.000
_cell.angle_alpha   90.00
_cell.angle_beta   90.00
_cell.angle_gamma   90.00
#
_symmetry.space_group_name_H-M   'P 1'
#
loop_
_entity.id
_entity.type
_entity.pdbx_description
1 polymer ?
#
loop_
_entity_poly.entity_id
_entity_poly.type
_entity_poly.pdbx_seq_one_letter_code
_entity_poly.pdbx_strand_id
1 'polypeptide(L)'
;MSCQTEKSISKYPVTVGDIEFDEKLDDPAFKKCTPEKLISLQYYQGTKGFNYKGEKLAIIEKLQNEKISSETKMNGYITVRFLVNCEGKTGLFRVQQMNADLKEIVPDKELADKLLRFTKSLDGWMPKEIKGFKAGYYQYLTYKIENGKVSEVLP
;
A
#
# COMPACT_ATOMS: atom_id res chain seq x y z
N MET A 1 21.74 6.67 38.39
CA MET A 1 21.20 5.33 38.08
C MET A 1 20.64 5.36 36.66
N SER A 2 21.32 4.71 35.73
CA SER A 2 20.93 4.65 34.32
C SER A 2 20.30 3.30 34.06
N CYS A 3 18.96 3.24 33.97
CA CYS A 3 18.28 2.06 33.43
C CYS A 3 18.26 2.20 31.90
N GLN A 4 19.17 1.50 31.22
CA GLN A 4 18.96 1.18 29.82
C GLN A 4 18.01 -0.01 29.78
N THR A 5 16.74 0.25 29.48
CA THR A 5 15.77 -0.81 29.23
C THR A 5 16.11 -1.44 27.89
N GLU A 6 16.66 -2.65 27.92
CA GLU A 6 16.78 -3.49 26.72
C GLU A 6 15.39 -3.65 26.12
N LYS A 7 15.19 -3.13 24.90
CA LYS A 7 13.97 -3.39 24.12
C LYS A 7 13.93 -4.88 23.81
N SER A 8 13.06 -5.63 24.49
CA SER A 8 12.72 -6.98 24.05
C SER A 8 12.02 -6.86 22.69
N ILE A 9 12.72 -7.28 21.64
CA ILE A 9 12.16 -7.32 20.29
C ILE A 9 11.16 -8.47 20.29
N SER A 10 9.86 -8.13 20.24
CA SER A 10 8.79 -9.12 20.07
C SER A 10 9.04 -9.94 18.81
N LYS A 11 8.95 -11.27 18.92
CA LYS A 11 9.07 -12.20 17.78
C LYS A 11 8.01 -11.96 16.69
N TYR A 12 6.91 -11.31 17.04
CA TYR A 12 5.77 -11.08 16.14
C TYR A 12 5.39 -9.60 16.08
N PRO A 13 4.87 -9.15 14.93
CA PRO A 13 4.29 -7.81 14.81
C PRO A 13 3.09 -7.64 15.75
N VAL A 14 2.82 -6.39 16.11
CA VAL A 14 1.70 -6.03 16.99
C VAL A 14 0.36 -6.44 16.37
N THR A 15 0.21 -6.29 15.05
CA THR A 15 -0.97 -6.74 14.31
C THR A 15 -0.58 -7.56 13.09
N VAL A 16 -1.37 -8.60 12.78
CA VAL A 16 -1.17 -9.42 11.58
C VAL A 16 -1.17 -8.55 10.34
N GLY A 17 -0.14 -8.71 9.51
CA GLY A 17 0.03 -7.94 8.30
C GLY A 17 0.66 -6.56 8.51
N ASP A 18 1.16 -6.20 9.69
CA ASP A 18 2.00 -5.01 9.82
C ASP A 18 3.23 -5.11 8.91
N ILE A 19 3.59 -3.99 8.30
CA ILE A 19 4.79 -3.86 7.48
C ILE A 19 5.91 -3.32 8.36
N GLU A 20 6.97 -4.13 8.49
CA GLU A 20 8.24 -3.73 9.08
C GLU A 20 8.99 -2.80 8.13
N PHE A 21 9.66 -1.80 8.70
CA PHE A 21 10.45 -0.85 7.94
C PHE A 21 11.66 -1.55 7.32
N ASP A 22 11.89 -1.31 6.04
CA ASP A 22 13.03 -1.81 5.28
C ASP A 22 13.83 -0.62 4.74
N GLU A 23 15.06 -0.44 5.25
CA GLU A 23 15.96 0.66 4.88
C GLU A 23 16.29 0.74 3.38
N LYS A 24 16.13 -0.37 2.64
CA LYS A 24 16.40 -0.41 1.19
C LYS A 24 15.20 0.02 0.36
N LEU A 25 13.99 -0.10 0.90
CA LEU A 25 12.73 0.09 0.17
C LEU A 25 11.97 1.32 0.62
N ASP A 26 12.09 1.67 1.89
CA ASP A 26 11.22 2.63 2.56
C ASP A 26 11.92 3.99 2.76
N ASP A 27 11.15 5.06 2.62
CA ASP A 27 11.63 6.41 2.86
C ASP A 27 11.84 6.64 4.38
N PRO A 28 13.06 6.94 4.84
CA PRO A 28 13.32 7.20 6.26
C PRO A 28 12.61 8.46 6.79
N ALA A 29 12.19 9.37 5.91
CA ALA A 29 11.40 10.54 6.27
C ALA A 29 9.91 10.22 6.47
N PHE A 30 9.43 9.05 6.05
CA PHE A 30 8.04 8.65 6.24
C PHE A 30 7.77 8.33 7.72
N LYS A 31 6.85 9.10 8.31
CA LYS A 31 6.48 8.93 9.72
C LYS A 31 5.13 8.22 9.83
N LYS A 32 5.14 7.07 10.52
CA LYS A 32 3.92 6.46 11.06
C LYS A 32 3.30 7.42 12.08
N CYS A 33 1.99 7.30 12.29
CA CYS A 33 1.28 8.04 13.34
C CYS A 33 1.91 7.72 14.72
N THR A 34 2.18 8.73 15.55
CA THR A 34 2.83 8.58 16.88
C THR A 34 2.06 9.35 17.97
N PRO A 35 2.21 8.98 19.27
CA PRO A 35 2.38 7.62 19.85
C PRO A 35 1.47 7.44 21.11
N GLU A 36 0.73 6.37 21.36
CA GLU A 36 1.21 5.12 21.98
C GLU A 36 0.21 3.96 21.76
N LYS A 37 -0.98 4.23 21.19
CA LYS A 37 -2.05 3.23 21.03
C LYS A 37 -2.82 3.30 19.72
N LEU A 38 -2.46 4.21 18.82
CA LEU A 38 -3.09 4.26 17.50
C LEU A 38 -2.35 3.30 16.58
N ILE A 39 -2.68 2.02 16.76
CA ILE A 39 -2.37 0.95 15.82
C ILE A 39 -2.86 1.40 14.45
N SER A 40 -2.00 1.29 13.44
CA SER A 40 -2.44 1.53 12.05
C SER A 40 -3.50 0.49 11.71
N LEU A 41 -4.71 0.96 11.39
CA LEU A 41 -5.81 0.05 11.12
C LEU A 41 -5.49 -0.79 9.89
N GLN A 42 -5.68 -2.09 10.00
CA GLN A 42 -5.68 -2.96 8.85
C GLN A 42 -6.93 -2.74 8.01
N TYR A 43 -6.83 -3.04 6.72
CA TYR A 43 -7.96 -2.96 5.78
C TYR A 43 -9.16 -3.81 6.23
N TYR A 44 -8.93 -4.88 7.01
CA TYR A 44 -9.95 -5.77 7.56
C TYR A 44 -10.52 -5.34 8.93
N GLN A 45 -10.02 -4.27 9.55
CA GLN A 45 -10.37 -3.86 10.92
C GLN A 45 -11.43 -2.74 11.03
N GLY A 46 -11.97 -2.21 9.92
CA GLY A 46 -12.81 -1.00 9.97
C GLY A 46 -14.09 -1.04 9.12
N THR A 47 -15.09 -0.25 9.54
CA THR A 47 -16.39 -0.07 8.87
C THR A 47 -16.40 1.02 7.79
N LYS A 48 -15.43 1.96 7.82
CA LYS A 48 -15.26 2.98 6.77
C LYS A 48 -14.36 2.43 5.68
N GLY A 49 -14.93 2.32 4.47
CA GLY A 49 -14.33 1.72 3.28
C GLY A 49 -13.18 2.52 2.67
N PHE A 50 -13.07 2.45 1.35
CA PHE A 50 -12.06 3.12 0.54
C PHE A 50 -12.15 4.64 0.68
N ASN A 51 -11.07 5.31 1.11
CA ASN A 51 -11.06 6.76 1.37
C ASN A 51 -9.98 7.44 0.51
N TYR A 52 -10.39 7.85 -0.69
CA TYR A 52 -9.60 8.63 -1.63
C TYR A 52 -10.46 9.77 -2.18
N LYS A 53 -9.90 10.97 -2.36
CA LYS A 53 -10.61 12.11 -2.94
C LYS A 53 -11.00 11.81 -4.38
N GLY A 54 -12.30 11.83 -4.67
CA GLY A 54 -12.84 11.41 -5.98
C GLY A 54 -12.95 9.88 -6.12
N GLU A 55 -12.78 9.16 -5.01
CA GLU A 55 -12.94 7.72 -4.87
C GLU A 55 -12.14 6.91 -5.91
N LYS A 56 -12.62 5.71 -6.24
CA LYS A 56 -11.98 4.80 -7.21
C LYS A 56 -11.93 5.41 -8.62
N LEU A 57 -12.94 6.18 -9.00
CA LEU A 57 -13.03 6.80 -10.33
C LEU A 57 -11.85 7.74 -10.62
N ALA A 58 -11.47 8.60 -9.66
CA ALA A 58 -10.33 9.49 -9.84
C ALA A 58 -9.00 8.74 -10.06
N ILE A 59 -8.85 7.54 -9.47
CA ILE A 59 -7.67 6.70 -9.70
C ILE A 59 -7.71 6.07 -11.09
N ILE A 60 -8.87 5.58 -11.53
CA ILE A 60 -9.06 5.02 -12.87
C ILE A 60 -8.72 6.06 -13.94
N GLU A 61 -9.24 7.29 -13.80
CA GLU A 61 -8.96 8.38 -14.74
C GLU A 61 -7.47 8.73 -14.80
N LYS A 62 -6.81 8.86 -13.63
CA LYS A 62 -5.35 9.08 -13.56
C LYS A 62 -4.58 7.93 -14.22
N LEU A 63 -4.96 6.68 -13.94
CA LEU A 63 -4.31 5.49 -14.49
C LEU A 63 -4.44 5.41 -16.02
N GLN A 64 -5.62 5.72 -16.57
CA GLN A 64 -5.86 5.71 -18.01
C GLN A 64 -4.97 6.73 -18.74
N ASN A 65 -4.71 7.88 -18.13
CA ASN A 65 -3.83 8.91 -18.68
C ASN A 65 -2.36 8.48 -18.75
N GLU A 66 -1.91 7.64 -17.80
CA GLU A 66 -0.53 7.11 -17.78
C GLU A 66 -0.26 6.06 -18.86
N LYS A 67 -1.31 5.44 -19.42
CA LYS A 67 -1.20 4.40 -20.48
C LYS A 67 -0.20 3.28 -20.16
N ILE A 68 -0.20 2.82 -18.90
CA ILE A 68 0.75 1.82 -18.40
C ILE A 68 0.52 0.47 -19.11
N SER A 69 1.58 -0.02 -19.76
CA SER A 69 1.62 -1.36 -20.32
C SER A 69 3.02 -1.97 -20.28
N SER A 70 3.07 -3.29 -20.48
CA SER A 70 4.27 -4.09 -20.70
C SER A 70 4.31 -4.60 -22.14
N GLU A 71 5.50 -4.81 -22.67
CA GLU A 71 5.71 -5.54 -23.92
C GLU A 71 5.42 -7.03 -23.76
N THR A 72 5.56 -7.53 -22.53
CA THR A 72 5.23 -8.91 -22.18
C THR A 72 3.72 -9.05 -22.09
N LYS A 73 3.14 -9.91 -22.94
CA LYS A 73 1.70 -10.22 -22.96
C LYS A 73 1.30 -11.15 -21.81
N MET A 74 1.62 -10.78 -20.58
CA MET A 74 1.26 -11.54 -19.38
C MET A 74 -0.18 -11.27 -18.94
N ASN A 75 -0.75 -12.23 -18.23
CA ASN A 75 -2.00 -12.12 -17.51
C ASN A 75 -1.78 -12.41 -16.03
N GLY A 76 -2.40 -11.64 -15.15
CA GLY A 76 -2.24 -11.83 -13.72
C GLY A 76 -2.63 -10.62 -12.89
N TYR A 77 -2.01 -10.50 -11.73
CA TYR A 77 -2.31 -9.49 -10.74
C TYR A 77 -1.02 -8.90 -10.19
N ILE A 78 -0.99 -7.58 -10.06
CA ILE A 78 0.07 -6.85 -9.38
C ILE A 78 -0.59 -6.08 -8.23
N THR A 79 -0.23 -6.41 -7.00
CA THR A 79 -0.78 -5.76 -5.81
C THR A 79 0.28 -4.88 -5.17
N VAL A 80 -0.04 -3.61 -4.98
CA VAL A 80 0.78 -2.65 -4.22
C VAL A 80 0.08 -2.37 -2.89
N ARG A 81 0.67 -2.85 -1.80
CA ARG A 81 0.22 -2.59 -0.43
C ARG A 81 1.05 -1.49 0.20
N PHE A 82 0.45 -0.60 0.97
CA PHE A 82 1.11 0.54 1.59
C PHE A 82 0.36 1.03 2.84
N LEU A 83 0.98 1.94 3.58
CA LEU A 83 0.41 2.62 4.72
C LEU A 83 0.07 4.06 4.37
N VAL A 84 -1.15 4.51 4.71
CA VAL A 84 -1.54 5.92 4.77
C VAL A 84 -1.40 6.40 6.21
N ASN A 85 -0.71 7.50 6.45
CA ASN A 85 -0.54 8.06 7.79
C ASN A 85 -1.62 9.10 8.15
N CYS A 86 -1.54 9.69 9.35
CA CYS A 86 -2.50 10.66 9.87
C CYS A 86 -2.49 12.02 9.15
N GLU A 87 -1.57 12.23 8.21
CA GLU A 87 -1.49 13.40 7.34
C GLU A 87 -1.99 13.10 5.91
N GLY A 88 -2.36 11.84 5.60
CA GLY A 88 -2.76 11.41 4.26
C GLY A 88 -1.56 11.07 3.36
N LYS A 89 -0.34 11.08 3.90
CA LYS A 89 0.87 10.68 3.18
C LYS A 89 0.99 9.17 3.14
N THR A 90 1.61 8.64 2.10
CA THR A 90 1.78 7.21 1.86
C THR A 90 3.23 6.75 2.02
N GLY A 91 3.42 5.53 2.48
CA GLY A 91 4.74 4.93 2.70
C GLY A 91 4.66 3.42 2.92
N LEU A 92 5.81 2.77 3.16
CA LEU A 92 5.90 1.34 3.45
C LEU A 92 5.31 0.45 2.35
N PHE A 93 5.75 0.68 1.11
CA PHE A 93 5.18 0.03 -0.06
C PHE A 93 5.72 -1.40 -0.21
N ARG A 94 4.84 -2.37 -0.47
CA ARG A 94 5.18 -3.76 -0.79
C ARG A 94 4.46 -4.17 -2.04
N VAL A 95 5.18 -4.80 -2.97
CA VAL A 95 4.64 -5.25 -4.25
C VAL A 95 4.60 -6.78 -4.24
N GLN A 96 3.46 -7.34 -4.65
CA GLN A 96 3.28 -8.77 -4.87
C GLN A 96 2.75 -9.00 -6.28
N GLN A 97 3.26 -10.04 -6.96
CA GLN A 97 2.82 -10.42 -8.31
C GLN A 97 2.33 -11.86 -8.34
N MET A 98 1.27 -12.12 -9.09
CA MET A 98 0.68 -13.44 -9.27
C MET A 98 0.22 -13.60 -10.72
N ASN A 99 0.27 -14.81 -11.26
CA ASN A 99 -0.37 -15.08 -12.56
C ASN A 99 -1.89 -15.22 -12.43
N ALA A 100 -2.56 -15.49 -13.55
CA ALA A 100 -3.99 -15.75 -13.60
C ALA A 100 -4.45 -16.93 -12.72
N ASP A 101 -3.56 -17.91 -12.46
CA ASP A 101 -3.82 -19.07 -11.58
C ASP A 101 -3.51 -18.78 -10.11
N LEU A 102 -3.23 -17.52 -9.75
CA LEU A 102 -2.88 -17.10 -8.39
C LEU A 102 -1.62 -17.79 -7.85
N LYS A 103 -0.68 -18.14 -8.72
CA LYS A 103 0.64 -18.61 -8.35
C LYS A 103 1.64 -17.48 -8.45
N GLU A 104 2.60 -17.47 -7.53
CA GLU A 104 3.75 -16.58 -7.63
C GLU A 104 4.52 -16.87 -8.92
N ILE A 105 4.96 -15.82 -9.59
CA ILE A 105 5.63 -15.91 -10.90
C ILE A 105 6.95 -15.16 -10.90
N VAL A 106 7.72 -15.41 -11.96
CA VAL A 106 8.82 -14.53 -12.34
C VAL A 106 8.26 -13.11 -12.51
N PRO A 107 8.75 -12.13 -11.74
CA PRO A 107 8.23 -10.77 -11.74
C PRO A 107 8.42 -10.09 -13.11
N ASP A 108 7.36 -9.51 -13.68
CA ASP A 108 7.53 -8.43 -14.66
C ASP A 108 7.91 -7.18 -13.87
N LYS A 109 9.22 -7.00 -13.69
CA LYS A 109 9.76 -5.91 -12.86
C LYS A 109 9.42 -4.55 -13.45
N GLU A 110 9.44 -4.42 -14.77
CA GLU A 110 9.18 -3.13 -15.42
C GLU A 110 7.73 -2.69 -15.18
N LEU A 111 6.77 -3.59 -15.41
CA LEU A 111 5.36 -3.30 -15.20
C LEU A 111 5.05 -3.01 -13.74
N ALA A 112 5.60 -3.83 -12.83
CA ALA A 112 5.43 -3.62 -11.40
C ALA A 112 6.04 -2.30 -10.91
N ASP A 113 7.20 -1.91 -11.43
CA ASP A 113 7.83 -0.64 -11.08
C ASP A 113 7.02 0.56 -11.61
N LYS A 114 6.45 0.47 -12.83
CA LYS A 114 5.53 1.48 -13.37
C LYS A 114 4.30 1.63 -12.47
N LEU A 115 3.68 0.51 -12.08
CA LEU A 115 2.51 0.51 -11.22
C LEU A 115 2.83 1.00 -9.80
N LEU A 116 3.97 0.62 -9.24
CA LEU A 116 4.44 1.14 -7.96
C LEU A 116 4.63 2.66 -8.00
N ARG A 117 5.27 3.19 -9.05
CA ARG A 117 5.44 4.64 -9.23
C ARG A 117 4.09 5.35 -9.36
N PHE A 118 3.16 4.78 -10.12
CA PHE A 118 1.80 5.28 -10.21
C PHE A 118 1.10 5.29 -8.85
N THR A 119 1.13 4.19 -8.09
CA THR A 119 0.53 4.16 -6.74
C THR A 119 1.16 5.21 -5.82
N LYS A 120 2.47 5.41 -5.89
CA LYS A 120 3.20 6.43 -5.12
C LYS A 120 2.81 7.86 -5.49
N SER A 121 2.40 8.12 -6.73
CA SER A 121 1.97 9.46 -7.17
C SER A 121 0.54 9.83 -6.74
N LEU A 122 -0.23 8.86 -6.21
CA LEU A 122 -1.58 9.10 -5.71
C LEU A 122 -1.53 9.87 -4.37
N ASP A 123 -1.98 11.11 -4.41
CA ASP A 123 -1.91 12.10 -3.33
C ASP A 123 -3.26 12.44 -2.67
N GLY A 124 -4.35 11.85 -3.14
CA GLY A 124 -5.71 12.09 -2.66
C GLY A 124 -6.14 11.29 -1.43
N TRP A 125 -5.22 10.62 -0.71
CA TRP A 125 -5.56 9.78 0.44
C TRP A 125 -5.98 10.60 1.66
N MET A 126 -7.05 10.17 2.33
CA MET A 126 -7.59 10.87 3.50
C MET A 126 -7.36 10.05 4.76
N PRO A 127 -6.81 10.65 5.84
CA PRO A 127 -6.70 9.98 7.14
C PRO A 127 -8.04 9.45 7.63
N LYS A 128 -8.04 8.29 8.30
CA LYS A 128 -9.23 7.82 9.01
C LYS A 128 -9.37 8.59 10.32
N GLU A 129 -10.61 8.86 10.73
CA GLU A 129 -10.91 9.49 12.01
C GLU A 129 -11.75 8.55 12.89
N ILE A 130 -11.27 8.30 14.11
CA ILE A 130 -11.89 7.43 15.10
C ILE A 130 -12.02 8.22 16.39
N LYS A 131 -13.26 8.48 16.84
CA LYS A 131 -13.52 9.23 18.07
C LYS A 131 -12.76 10.56 18.16
N GLY A 132 -12.64 11.29 17.04
CA GLY A 132 -11.91 12.57 16.97
C GLY A 132 -10.40 12.45 16.75
N PHE A 133 -9.83 11.24 16.71
CA PHE A 133 -8.40 11.02 16.49
C PHE A 133 -8.12 10.56 15.06
N LYS A 134 -7.12 11.18 14.41
CA LYS A 134 -6.62 10.73 13.10
C LYS A 134 -5.78 9.46 13.27
N ALA A 135 -6.17 8.41 12.57
CA ALA A 135 -5.51 7.12 12.55
C ALA A 135 -4.91 6.84 11.16
N GLY A 136 -3.73 6.23 11.16
CA GLY A 136 -3.17 5.64 9.93
C GLY A 136 -3.86 4.31 9.62
N TYR A 137 -3.74 3.87 8.38
CA TYR A 137 -4.33 2.61 7.94
C TYR A 137 -3.56 1.99 6.77
N TYR A 138 -3.56 0.68 6.69
CA TYR A 138 -3.07 -0.04 5.53
C TYR A 138 -4.11 -0.05 4.42
N GLN A 139 -3.62 0.12 3.21
CA GLN A 139 -4.39 0.05 1.97
C GLN A 139 -3.61 -0.78 0.96
N TYR A 140 -4.32 -1.32 -0.02
CA TYR A 140 -3.72 -1.91 -1.20
C TYR A 140 -4.45 -1.45 -2.45
N LEU A 141 -3.76 -1.49 -3.58
CA LEU A 141 -4.36 -1.48 -4.91
C LEU A 141 -3.92 -2.74 -5.65
N THR A 142 -4.87 -3.46 -6.23
CA THR A 142 -4.58 -4.63 -7.07
C THR A 142 -4.92 -4.31 -8.51
N TYR A 143 -3.92 -4.36 -9.37
CA TYR A 143 -4.06 -4.15 -10.80
C TYR A 143 -4.22 -5.51 -11.48
N LYS A 144 -5.36 -5.72 -12.13
CA LYS A 144 -5.57 -6.87 -13.01
C LYS A 144 -4.89 -6.59 -14.34
N ILE A 145 -4.06 -7.52 -14.78
CA ILE A 145 -3.30 -7.42 -16.01
C ILE A 145 -3.88 -8.39 -17.04
N GLU A 146 -4.22 -7.88 -18.21
CA GLU A 146 -4.65 -8.64 -19.37
C GLU A 146 -3.82 -8.24 -20.58
N ASN A 147 -3.13 -9.21 -21.18
CA ASN A 147 -2.24 -9.03 -22.33
C ASN A 147 -1.23 -7.89 -22.12
N GLY A 148 -0.62 -7.83 -20.92
CA GLY A 148 0.37 -6.81 -20.56
C GLY A 148 -0.20 -5.42 -20.27
N LYS A 149 -1.53 -5.26 -20.21
CA LYS A 149 -2.19 -3.97 -19.91
C LYS A 149 -3.02 -4.06 -18.64
N VAL A 150 -3.16 -2.95 -17.94
CA VAL A 150 -4.09 -2.88 -16.81
C VAL A 150 -5.53 -2.87 -17.33
N SER A 151 -6.30 -3.92 -17.01
CA SER A 151 -7.73 -4.00 -17.35
C SER A 151 -8.62 -3.48 -16.22
N GLU A 152 -8.16 -3.60 -14.98
CA GLU A 152 -8.92 -3.19 -13.80
C GLU A 152 -7.98 -2.80 -12.64
N VAL A 153 -8.45 -1.92 -11.77
CA VAL A 153 -7.84 -1.63 -10.47
C VAL A 153 -8.86 -1.90 -9.36
N LEU A 154 -8.44 -2.61 -8.31
CA LEU A 154 -9.18 -2.91 -7.09
C LEU A 154 -8.55 -2.11 -5.92
N PRO A 155 -9.26 -1.82 -4.81
CA PRO A 155 -10.30 -2.65 -4.21
C PRO A 155 -11.65 -2.63 -4.93
#